data_AF-A0A937M524-F1
#
_entry.id   AF-A0A937M524-F1
#
_cell.length_a   1.000
_cell.length_b   1.000
_cell.length_c   1.000
_cell.angle_alpha   90.00
_cell.angle_beta   90.00
_cell.angle_gamma   90.00
#
_symmetry.space_group_name_H-M   'P 1'
#
loop_
_entity.id
_entity.type
_entity.pdbx_description
1 polymer ?
#
loop_
_entity_poly.entity_id
_entity_poly.type
_entity_poly.pdbx_seq_one_letter_code
_entity_poly.pdbx_strand_id
1 'polypeptide(L)'
;MMIAGTLDALINFEPNAAIIPSRVRNSILLKIEGGTHLGFGSISEPWFRLMRHPDGLGCTAVLSNMDEDPSAAFRTLGEESDGIDIDSAVLTVCETMPTEKALHPGRQQMVTGIATLSFFEMVFNEDPARRAEASEILSRSLPSEMPEASYTESAK
;
A
#
# COMPACT_ATOMS: atom_id res chain seq x y z
N MET A 1 -2.22 -3.28 10.30
CA MET A 1 -2.52 -3.67 8.91
C MET A 1 -1.80 -2.71 7.97
N MET A 2 -1.30 -3.20 6.84
CA MET A 2 -0.80 -2.40 5.72
C MET A 2 -1.67 -2.68 4.49
N ILE A 3 -1.97 -1.65 3.70
CA ILE A 3 -2.62 -1.75 2.40
C ILE A 3 -1.65 -1.18 1.37
N ALA A 4 -1.40 -1.91 0.28
CA ALA A 4 -0.43 -1.46 -0.73
C ALA A 4 -0.84 -1.91 -2.14
N GLY A 5 -0.50 -1.08 -3.13
CA GLY A 5 -0.69 -1.37 -4.55
C GLY A 5 0.55 -2.00 -5.17
N THR A 6 0.40 -2.99 -6.05
CA THR A 6 1.55 -3.68 -6.67
C THR A 6 2.30 -2.84 -7.72
N LEU A 7 1.67 -1.78 -8.23
CA LEU A 7 2.26 -0.86 -9.19
C LEU A 7 2.53 0.53 -8.57
N ASP A 8 2.65 0.62 -7.25
CA ASP A 8 3.11 1.85 -6.59
C ASP A 8 4.56 2.14 -7.01
N ALA A 9 4.72 3.17 -7.85
CA ALA A 9 6.03 3.56 -8.39
C ALA A 9 6.82 4.48 -7.46
N LEU A 10 6.15 5.09 -6.47
CA LEU A 10 6.80 5.99 -5.51
C LEU A 10 7.35 5.19 -4.33
N ILE A 11 6.60 4.18 -3.89
CA ILE A 11 6.93 3.29 -2.78
C ILE A 11 6.80 1.85 -3.28
N ASN A 12 7.91 1.27 -3.72
CA ASN A 12 7.89 -0.05 -4.35
C ASN A 12 7.27 -1.11 -3.44
N PHE A 13 6.30 -1.86 -3.95
CA PHE A 13 5.56 -2.87 -3.20
C PHE A 13 6.45 -3.95 -2.56
N GLU A 14 7.41 -4.50 -3.30
CA GLU A 14 8.17 -5.67 -2.86
C GLU A 14 9.04 -5.40 -1.62
N PRO A 15 9.95 -4.40 -1.61
CA PRO A 15 10.79 -4.15 -0.46
C PRO A 15 10.04 -3.48 0.71
N ASN A 16 8.87 -2.88 0.48
CA ASN A 16 8.16 -2.13 1.52
C ASN A 16 6.97 -2.88 2.12
N ALA A 17 6.09 -3.44 1.30
CA ALA A 17 4.82 -4.01 1.75
C ALA A 17 4.83 -5.54 1.78
N ALA A 18 5.35 -6.18 0.72
CA ALA A 18 5.35 -7.63 0.59
C ALA A 18 6.11 -8.34 1.73
N ILE A 19 7.12 -7.66 2.26
CA ILE A 19 7.97 -8.16 3.35
C ILE A 19 7.34 -8.05 4.74
N ILE A 20 6.27 -7.26 4.92
CA ILE A 20 5.71 -6.99 6.25
C ILE A 20 5.23 -8.25 6.97
N PRO A 21 4.48 -9.18 6.33
CA PRO A 21 4.03 -10.40 7.01
C PRO A 21 5.16 -11.29 7.53
N SER A 22 6.39 -11.19 6.99
CA SER A 22 7.54 -11.94 7.48
C SER A 22 8.34 -11.19 8.55
N ARG A 23 8.29 -9.85 8.58
CA ARG A 23 9.02 -9.00 9.55
C ARG A 23 8.21 -8.67 10.80
N VAL A 24 6.89 -8.55 10.70
CA VAL A 24 6.03 -8.06 11.80
C VAL A 24 5.01 -9.12 12.18
N ARG A 25 5.07 -9.61 13.43
CA ARG A 25 4.08 -10.53 14.00
C ARG A 25 2.72 -9.87 14.17
N ASN A 26 1.66 -10.65 14.07
CA ASN A 26 0.26 -10.18 14.11
C ASN A 26 -0.03 -9.05 13.10
N SER A 27 0.68 -9.04 11.97
CA SER A 27 0.45 -8.11 10.88
C SER A 27 -0.50 -8.68 9.84
N ILE A 28 -1.20 -7.77 9.17
CA ILE A 28 -2.07 -8.05 8.04
C ILE A 28 -1.59 -7.19 6.89
N LEU A 29 -1.41 -7.81 5.72
CA LEU A 29 -1.17 -7.16 4.45
C LEU A 29 -2.39 -7.38 3.56
N LEU A 30 -2.96 -6.28 3.07
CA LEU A 30 -3.88 -6.28 1.95
C LEU A 30 -3.17 -5.76 0.70
N LYS A 31 -2.91 -6.65 -0.25
CA LYS A 31 -2.34 -6.31 -1.56
C LYS A 31 -3.46 -5.94 -2.53
N ILE A 32 -3.27 -4.88 -3.32
CA ILE A 32 -4.15 -4.47 -4.42
C ILE A 32 -3.36 -4.59 -5.73
N GLU A 33 -3.69 -5.60 -6.52
CA GLU A 33 -3.09 -5.84 -7.84
C GLU A 33 -3.40 -4.68 -8.79
N GLY A 34 -2.37 -4.12 -9.42
CA GLY A 34 -2.49 -2.95 -10.27
C GLY A 34 -2.66 -1.63 -9.51
N GLY A 35 -2.75 -1.65 -8.18
CA GLY A 35 -2.89 -0.44 -7.37
C GLY A 35 -1.65 0.45 -7.45
N THR A 36 -1.84 1.76 -7.32
CA THR A 36 -0.81 2.81 -7.50
C THR A 36 -0.76 3.77 -6.32
N HIS A 37 0.32 4.52 -6.15
CA HIS A 37 0.46 5.48 -5.06
C HIS A 37 -0.66 6.52 -5.06
N LEU A 38 -0.81 7.21 -6.19
CA LEU A 38 -1.76 8.29 -6.36
C LEU A 38 -3.20 7.79 -6.41
N GLY A 39 -3.41 6.49 -6.64
CA GLY A 39 -4.72 5.85 -6.57
C GLY A 39 -5.38 5.94 -5.19
N PHE A 40 -4.59 6.02 -4.11
CA PHE A 40 -5.09 6.17 -2.73
C PHE A 40 -5.51 7.60 -2.38
N GLY A 41 -5.02 8.61 -3.09
CA GLY A 41 -5.39 10.01 -2.83
C GLY A 41 -6.85 10.28 -3.17
N SER A 42 -7.53 11.11 -2.37
CA SER A 42 -8.92 11.53 -2.65
C SER A 42 -9.07 12.28 -3.98
N ILE A 43 -7.98 12.87 -4.47
CA ILE A 43 -7.91 13.50 -5.80
C ILE A 43 -7.97 12.47 -6.95
N SER A 44 -7.78 11.17 -6.68
CA SER A 44 -7.66 10.17 -7.74
C SER A 44 -8.92 10.04 -8.60
N GLU A 45 -10.10 10.28 -8.03
CA GLU A 45 -11.36 10.40 -8.75
C GLU A 45 -11.96 11.81 -8.64
N PRO A 46 -12.36 12.46 -9.75
CA PRO A 46 -12.32 11.96 -11.13
C PRO A 46 -11.01 12.23 -11.87
N TRP A 47 -10.02 12.88 -11.23
CA TRP A 47 -8.92 13.54 -11.93
C TRP A 47 -7.96 12.58 -12.65
N PHE A 48 -7.78 11.36 -12.15
CA PHE A 48 -6.86 10.38 -12.74
C PHE A 48 -7.57 9.23 -13.46
N ARG A 49 -8.89 9.28 -13.56
CA ARG A 49 -9.75 8.23 -14.13
C ARG A 49 -9.34 7.76 -15.53
N LEU A 50 -8.84 8.69 -16.35
CA LEU A 50 -8.46 8.42 -17.75
C LEU A 50 -6.95 8.24 -17.94
N MET A 51 -6.17 8.34 -16.87
CA MET A 51 -4.72 8.11 -16.94
C MET A 51 -4.44 6.62 -17.00
N ARG A 52 -3.43 6.23 -17.81
CA ARG A 52 -2.96 4.84 -17.83
C ARG A 52 -2.28 4.46 -16.51
N HIS A 53 -1.54 5.40 -15.93
CA HIS A 53 -0.83 5.22 -14.66
C HIS A 53 -0.69 6.60 -13.98
N PRO A 54 -1.37 6.85 -12.84
CA PRO A 54 -1.34 8.17 -12.20
C PRO A 54 0.02 8.52 -11.60
N ASP A 55 0.79 7.52 -11.14
CA ASP A 55 2.06 7.76 -10.46
C ASP A 55 3.11 8.48 -11.31
N GLY A 56 3.01 8.49 -12.64
CA GLY A 56 3.88 9.31 -13.48
C GLY A 56 3.83 10.80 -13.13
N LEU A 57 2.66 11.30 -12.71
CA LEU A 57 2.51 12.66 -12.21
C LEU A 57 3.19 12.85 -10.85
N GLY A 58 2.99 11.90 -9.93
CA GLY A 58 3.62 11.90 -8.61
C GLY A 58 5.14 11.87 -8.69
N CYS A 59 5.67 10.98 -9.54
CA CYS A 59 7.10 10.86 -9.80
C CYS A 59 7.68 12.14 -10.39
N THR A 60 7.01 12.76 -11.37
CA THR A 60 7.46 14.06 -11.90
C THR A 60 7.54 15.10 -10.79
N ALA A 61 6.52 15.17 -9.91
CA ALA A 61 6.49 16.14 -8.81
C ALA A 61 7.60 15.88 -7.77
N VAL A 62 7.80 14.64 -7.35
CA VAL A 62 8.81 14.28 -6.35
C VAL A 62 10.22 14.49 -6.91
N LEU A 63 10.53 13.94 -8.08
CA LEU A 63 11.85 14.05 -8.70
C LEU A 63 12.25 15.51 -9.00
N SER A 64 11.27 16.41 -9.20
CA SER A 64 11.55 17.84 -9.41
C SER A 64 11.89 18.60 -8.13
N ASN A 65 11.68 18.00 -6.94
CA ASN A 65 11.87 18.62 -5.63
C ASN A 65 12.85 17.84 -4.74
N MET A 66 13.42 16.74 -5.24
CA MET A 66 14.30 15.87 -4.47
C MET A 66 15.75 16.35 -4.58
N ASP A 67 16.44 16.42 -3.44
CA ASP A 67 17.87 16.74 -3.38
C ASP A 67 18.72 15.60 -3.96
N GLU A 68 20.00 15.87 -4.25
CA GLU A 68 20.93 14.90 -4.85
C GLU A 68 21.17 13.65 -3.98
N ASP A 69 21.04 13.76 -2.65
CA ASP A 69 21.02 12.62 -1.71
C ASP A 69 19.69 12.58 -0.93
N PRO A 70 18.67 11.86 -1.43
CA PRO A 70 17.38 11.72 -0.77
C PRO A 70 17.48 11.02 0.59
N SER A 71 18.53 10.23 0.79
CA SER A 71 18.75 9.40 1.98
C SER A 71 19.44 10.15 3.10
N ALA A 72 20.03 11.32 2.83
CA ALA A 72 20.77 12.13 3.79
C ALA A 72 19.95 12.44 5.05
N ALA A 73 18.68 12.79 4.88
CA ALA A 73 17.77 13.08 6.01
C ALA A 73 17.59 11.86 6.92
N PHE A 74 17.48 10.66 6.35
CA PHE A 74 17.24 9.43 7.10
C PHE A 74 18.49 8.95 7.86
N ARG A 75 19.70 9.22 7.36
CA ARG A 75 20.95 8.89 8.08
C ARG A 75 21.06 9.59 9.43
N THR A 76 20.36 10.72 9.61
CA THR A 76 20.33 11.44 10.89
C THR A 76 19.36 10.83 11.91
N LEU A 77 18.47 9.93 11.48
CA LEU A 77 17.43 9.37 12.35
C LEU A 77 17.91 8.15 13.17
N GLY A 78 18.96 7.45 12.73
CA GLY A 78 19.48 6.26 13.38
C GLY A 78 20.06 5.22 12.42
N GLU A 79 20.43 4.07 12.96
CA GLU A 79 21.01 2.93 12.22
C GLU A 79 20.08 1.70 12.23
N GLU A 80 20.52 0.57 11.67
CA GLU A 80 19.74 -0.68 11.61
C GLU A 80 19.35 -1.17 13.02
N SER A 81 20.20 -0.95 14.02
CA SER A 81 19.89 -1.26 15.43
C SER A 81 18.71 -0.46 15.98
N ASP A 82 18.45 0.72 15.42
CA ASP A 82 17.28 1.56 15.74
C ASP A 82 16.07 1.21 14.85
N GLY A 83 16.21 0.20 13.98
CA GLY A 83 15.21 -0.23 13.01
C GLY A 83 15.23 0.55 11.69
N ILE A 84 16.29 1.31 11.40
CA ILE A 84 16.42 2.13 10.19
C ILE A 84 17.37 1.43 9.20
N ASP A 85 16.81 0.88 8.14
CA ASP A 85 17.52 0.12 7.11
C ASP A 85 17.61 0.93 5.81
N ILE A 86 18.65 1.77 5.69
CA ILE A 86 18.86 2.69 4.56
C ILE A 86 19.53 2.01 3.37
N ASP A 87 20.31 0.95 3.63
CA ASP A 87 21.11 0.24 2.62
C ASP A 87 20.40 -1.01 2.08
N SER A 88 19.20 -1.34 2.58
CA SER A 88 18.36 -2.34 1.93
C SER A 88 18.17 -1.99 0.46
N ALA A 89 18.11 -3.01 -0.38
CA ALA A 89 17.94 -2.92 -1.84
C ALA A 89 16.55 -2.36 -2.25
N VAL A 90 16.05 -1.38 -1.53
CA VAL A 90 14.88 -0.59 -1.84
C VAL A 90 15.22 0.18 -3.10
N LEU A 91 14.52 -0.16 -4.17
CA LEU A 91 14.58 0.59 -5.42
C LEU A 91 14.34 2.08 -5.11
N THR A 92 15.15 2.93 -5.72
CA THR A 92 15.05 4.37 -5.51
C THR A 92 13.67 4.87 -5.96
N VAL A 93 13.18 5.94 -5.32
CA VAL A 93 11.85 6.49 -5.61
C VAL A 93 11.74 6.76 -7.11
N CYS A 94 10.72 6.18 -7.75
CA CYS A 94 10.47 6.34 -9.19
C CYS A 94 11.59 5.88 -10.12
N GLU A 95 12.48 4.98 -9.66
CA GLU A 95 13.58 4.45 -10.48
C GLU A 95 13.08 3.75 -11.75
N THR A 96 12.01 2.97 -11.61
CA THR A 96 11.35 2.28 -12.72
C THR A 96 9.86 2.55 -12.65
N MET A 97 9.34 3.22 -13.68
CA MET A 97 7.90 3.35 -13.87
C MET A 97 7.32 2.05 -14.42
N PRO A 98 6.30 1.46 -13.79
CA PRO A 98 5.61 0.32 -14.34
C PRO A 98 5.01 0.63 -15.72
N THR A 99 5.04 -0.35 -16.62
CA THR A 99 4.54 -0.20 -18.00
C THR A 99 3.12 -0.73 -18.17
N GLU A 100 2.72 -1.57 -17.22
CA GLU A 100 1.39 -2.12 -17.02
C GLU A 100 0.37 -1.00 -16.88
N LYS A 101 -0.87 -1.28 -17.29
CA LYS A 101 -1.98 -0.36 -17.03
C LYS A 101 -2.36 -0.48 -15.57
N ALA A 102 -2.43 0.67 -14.88
CA ALA A 102 -2.89 0.73 -13.50
C ALA A 102 -4.35 0.31 -13.36
N LEU A 103 -4.68 -0.20 -12.17
CA LEU A 103 -6.05 -0.37 -11.73
C LEU A 103 -6.78 0.97 -11.76
N HIS A 104 -8.07 0.94 -12.05
CA HIS A 104 -8.89 2.15 -12.02
C HIS A 104 -8.89 2.76 -10.60
N PRO A 105 -8.63 4.06 -10.43
CA PRO A 105 -8.47 4.66 -9.10
C PRO A 105 -9.72 4.51 -8.23
N GLY A 106 -10.92 4.70 -8.78
CA GLY A 106 -12.16 4.44 -8.06
C GLY A 106 -12.30 3.00 -7.56
N ARG A 107 -11.73 2.01 -8.27
CA ARG A 107 -11.75 0.61 -7.82
C ARG A 107 -10.77 0.36 -6.68
N GLN A 108 -9.57 0.93 -6.76
CA GLN A 108 -8.60 0.94 -5.65
C GLN A 108 -9.19 1.59 -4.39
N GLN A 109 -9.89 2.72 -4.55
CA GLN A 109 -10.57 3.41 -3.44
C GLN A 109 -11.67 2.54 -2.81
N MET A 110 -12.45 1.82 -3.62
CA MET A 110 -13.46 0.88 -3.10
C MET A 110 -12.83 -0.23 -2.26
N VAL A 111 -11.78 -0.89 -2.77
CA VAL A 111 -11.04 -1.93 -2.01
C VAL A 111 -10.52 -1.35 -0.70
N THR A 112 -9.87 -0.19 -0.77
CA THR A 112 -9.26 0.49 0.38
C THR A 112 -10.31 0.84 1.44
N GLY A 113 -11.46 1.38 1.03
CA GLY A 113 -12.54 1.75 1.93
C GLY A 113 -13.15 0.56 2.66
N ILE A 114 -13.47 -0.52 1.93
CA ILE A 114 -14.00 -1.76 2.52
C ILE A 114 -13.00 -2.35 3.52
N ALA A 115 -11.74 -2.43 3.11
CA ALA A 115 -10.67 -2.98 3.95
C ALA A 115 -10.45 -2.19 5.22
N THR A 116 -10.36 -0.86 5.10
CA THR A 116 -10.11 0.04 6.22
C THR A 116 -11.24 -0.04 7.24
N LEU A 117 -12.50 0.05 6.78
CA LEU A 117 -13.66 -0.09 7.66
C LEU A 117 -13.69 -1.46 8.33
N SER A 118 -13.51 -2.54 7.56
CA SER A 118 -13.54 -3.90 8.10
C SER A 118 -12.44 -4.14 9.13
N PHE A 119 -11.23 -3.59 8.91
CA PHE A 119 -10.14 -3.68 9.88
C PHE A 119 -10.48 -2.96 11.19
N PHE A 120 -11.00 -1.72 11.12
CA PHE A 120 -11.37 -0.98 12.33
C PHE A 120 -12.51 -1.66 13.09
N GLU A 121 -13.53 -2.15 12.39
CA GLU A 121 -14.62 -2.92 12.98
C GLU A 121 -14.12 -4.21 13.64
N MET A 122 -13.24 -4.95 12.96
CA MET A 122 -12.63 -6.18 13.48
C MET A 122 -11.84 -5.95 14.76
N VAL A 123 -11.10 -4.83 14.86
CA VAL A 123 -10.21 -4.56 16.00
C VAL A 123 -10.93 -3.89 17.16
N PHE A 124 -11.82 -2.92 16.88
CA PHE A 124 -12.31 -1.97 17.89
C PHE A 124 -13.80 -2.08 18.20
N ASN A 125 -14.60 -2.80 17.41
CA ASN A 125 -16.03 -2.87 17.70
C ASN A 125 -16.27 -3.58 19.05
N GLU A 126 -17.22 -3.09 19.85
CA GLU A 126 -17.54 -3.67 21.16
C GLU A 126 -18.26 -5.02 21.04
N ASP A 127 -19.07 -5.21 20.00
CA ASP A 127 -19.81 -6.44 19.74
C ASP A 127 -18.89 -7.54 19.14
N PRO A 128 -18.69 -8.68 19.83
CA PRO A 128 -17.90 -9.79 19.32
C PRO A 128 -18.40 -10.37 18.00
N ALA A 129 -19.71 -10.36 17.76
CA ALA A 129 -20.28 -10.86 16.51
C ALA A 129 -19.87 -9.95 15.34
N ARG A 130 -19.89 -8.63 15.56
CA ARG A 130 -19.49 -7.65 14.56
C ARG A 130 -17.99 -7.72 14.25
N ARG A 131 -17.15 -7.93 15.27
CA ARG A 131 -15.71 -8.17 15.07
C ARG A 131 -15.46 -9.41 14.20
N ALA A 132 -16.16 -10.51 14.48
CA ALA A 132 -16.04 -11.75 13.72
C ALA A 132 -16.50 -11.59 12.26
N GLU A 133 -17.63 -10.91 12.04
CA GLU A 133 -18.13 -10.58 10.69
C GLU A 133 -17.12 -9.73 9.90
N ALA A 134 -16.59 -8.67 10.52
CA ALA A 134 -15.62 -7.80 9.87
C ALA A 134 -14.30 -8.52 9.54
N SER A 135 -13.87 -9.47 10.38
CA SER A 135 -12.74 -10.35 10.08
C SER A 135 -13.01 -11.25 8.86
N GLU A 136 -14.22 -11.79 8.73
CA GLU A 136 -14.61 -12.62 7.57
C GLU A 136 -14.66 -11.78 6.29
N ILE A 137 -15.22 -10.56 6.36
CA ILE A 137 -15.25 -9.63 5.23
C ILE A 137 -13.83 -9.33 4.75
N LEU A 138 -12.94 -8.95 5.67
CA LEU A 138 -11.58 -8.55 5.32
C LEU A 138 -10.76 -9.72 4.76
N SER A 139 -10.84 -10.90 5.38
CA SER A 139 -9.96 -12.02 5.07
C SER A 139 -10.47 -12.92 3.93
N ARG A 140 -11.78 -12.92 3.65
CA ARG A 140 -12.40 -13.84 2.68
C ARG A 140 -13.32 -13.17 1.70
N SER A 141 -14.34 -12.42 2.15
CA SER A 141 -15.34 -11.87 1.22
C SER A 141 -14.72 -10.84 0.27
N LEU A 142 -13.88 -9.93 0.79
CA LEU A 142 -13.22 -8.92 -0.02
C LEU A 142 -12.32 -9.53 -1.11
N PRO A 143 -11.35 -10.43 -0.82
CA PRO A 143 -10.58 -11.11 -1.86
C PRO A 143 -11.43 -11.95 -2.83
N SER A 144 -12.56 -12.52 -2.37
CA SER A 144 -13.44 -13.31 -3.22
C SER A 144 -14.27 -12.47 -4.19
N GLU A 145 -14.69 -11.27 -3.80
CA GLU A 145 -15.56 -10.39 -4.58
C GLU A 145 -14.78 -9.34 -5.38
N MET A 146 -13.55 -9.05 -4.98
CA MET A 146 -12.64 -8.11 -5.64
C MET A 146 -11.33 -8.85 -5.97
N PRO A 147 -11.22 -9.48 -7.16
CA PRO A 147 -10.09 -10.36 -7.52
C PRO A 147 -8.72 -9.70 -7.49
N GLU A 148 -8.66 -8.37 -7.58
CA GLU A 148 -7.43 -7.59 -7.42
C GLU A 148 -6.96 -7.51 -5.96
N ALA A 149 -7.81 -7.81 -4.97
CA ALA A 149 -7.48 -7.76 -3.56
C ALA A 149 -6.96 -9.11 -3.08
N SER A 150 -5.90 -9.12 -2.29
CA SER A 150 -5.38 -10.34 -1.64
C SER A 150 -5.04 -10.07 -0.19
N TYR A 151 -5.54 -10.94 0.71
CA TYR A 151 -5.28 -10.88 2.14
C TYR A 151 -4.14 -11.82 2.52
N THR A 152 -3.23 -11.35 3.37
CA THR A 152 -2.18 -12.18 3.98
C THR A 152 -2.00 -11.77 5.42
N GLU A 153 -1.97 -12.74 6.32
CA GLU A 153 -1.74 -12.53 7.75
C GLU A 153 -0.45 -13.25 8.16
N SER A 154 0.38 -12.58 8.95
CA SER A 154 1.57 -13.19 9.52
C SER A 154 1.19 -14.28 10.52
N ALA A 155 2.09 -15.23 10.77
CA ALA A 155 1.96 -16.11 11.93
C ALA A 155 1.84 -15.31 13.25
N LYS A 156 1.05 -15.83 14.19
CA LYS A 156 0.85 -15.25 15.52
C LYS A 156 2.12 -15.32 16.38
#